data_AF-A0AAD5CMG1-F1
#
_entry.id   AF-A0AAD5CMG1-F1
#
_cell.length_a   1.000
_cell.length_b   1.000
_cell.length_c   1.000
_cell.angle_alpha   90.00
_cell.angle_beta   90.00
_cell.angle_gamma   90.00
#
_symmetry.space_group_name_H-M   'P 1'
#
loop_
_entity.id
_entity.type
_entity.pdbx_description
1 polymer ?
#
loop_
_entity_poly.entity_id
_entity_poly.type
_entity_poly.pdbx_seq_one_letter_code
_entity_poly.pdbx_strand_id
1 'polypeptide(L)'
;MSRFIVSRLTLSRYYNTLDSTWRGRCLSTESNKIDEPLKVEEAEPLNVPPPPTEKLLVLGGSGFVGSHICKEALNRGFSVSSLSRSGNYSIQDPWANKVQWHQGDLLSGSSWKEALNGVTAIVSCVGGFGSNSYMYKINGTANITAIRAAAEKGVKRFVYVSAADCGVMNYILQGYYDGKRAAETEL
;
A
#
# COMPACT_ATOMS: atom_id res chain seq x y z
N MET A 1 8.15 -2.73 -23.27
CA MET A 1 6.88 -3.44 -23.52
C MET A 1 7.18 -4.94 -23.49
N SER A 2 7.03 -5.59 -22.33
CA SER A 2 7.21 -7.05 -22.22
C SER A 2 5.93 -7.75 -22.62
N ARG A 3 6.00 -8.63 -23.61
CA ARG A 3 4.88 -9.47 -24.06
C ARG A 3 4.86 -10.75 -23.24
N PHE A 4 3.76 -11.03 -22.53
CA PHE A 4 3.51 -12.33 -21.94
C PHE A 4 2.65 -13.16 -22.89
N ILE A 5 3.21 -14.26 -23.39
CA ILE A 5 2.48 -15.27 -24.17
C ILE A 5 2.06 -16.35 -23.18
N VAL A 6 0.76 -16.54 -22.98
CA VAL A 6 0.21 -17.65 -22.19
C VAL A 6 -0.31 -18.70 -23.16
N SER A 7 0.42 -19.80 -23.34
CA SER A 7 -0.12 -20.98 -24.02
C SER A 7 -0.95 -21.79 -23.03
N ARG A 8 -2.26 -21.92 -23.26
CA ARG A 8 -3.10 -22.89 -22.55
C ARG A 8 -2.96 -24.25 -23.25
N LEU A 9 -2.26 -25.19 -22.63
CA LEU A 9 -2.26 -26.59 -23.06
C LEU A 9 -3.61 -27.21 -22.67
N THR A 10 -4.46 -27.50 -23.66
CA THR A 10 -5.61 -28.39 -23.49
C THR A 10 -5.12 -29.84 -23.44
N LEU A 11 -4.98 -30.38 -22.23
CA LEU A 11 -4.72 -31.80 -22.02
C LEU A 11 -5.96 -32.62 -22.40
N SER A 12 -5.97 -33.16 -23.62
CA SER A 12 -6.88 -34.25 -24.01
C SER A 12 -6.40 -35.55 -23.36
N ARG A 13 -7.24 -36.11 -22.48
CA ARG A 13 -7.04 -37.41 -21.82
C ARG A 13 -7.35 -38.52 -22.84
N TYR A 14 -6.33 -39.02 -23.54
CA TYR A 14 -6.42 -40.27 -24.29
C TYR A 14 -6.05 -41.43 -23.36
N TYR A 15 -7.02 -42.30 -23.06
CA TYR A 15 -6.80 -43.65 -22.54
C TYR A 15 -6.72 -44.62 -23.71
N ASN A 16 -5.69 -45.45 -23.73
CA ASN A 16 -5.55 -46.74 -24.45
C ASN A 16 -4.16 -47.27 -24.07
N THR A 17 -3.92 -48.50 -23.63
CA THR A 17 -4.32 -49.83 -24.14
C THR A 17 -3.84 -50.91 -23.16
N LEU A 18 -4.41 -52.12 -23.22
CA LEU A 18 -3.63 -53.36 -23.18
C LEU A 18 -4.20 -54.36 -24.21
N ASP A 19 -3.28 -55.09 -24.82
CA ASP A 19 -3.30 -55.74 -26.14
C ASP A 19 -3.74 -57.21 -26.10
N SER A 20 -4.31 -57.73 -27.20
CA SER A 20 -3.82 -58.97 -27.85
C SER A 20 -4.62 -59.41 -29.08
N THR A 21 -3.89 -59.51 -30.20
CA THR A 21 -3.93 -60.57 -31.24
C THR A 21 -4.93 -60.55 -32.43
N TRP A 22 -4.36 -60.18 -33.59
CA TRP A 22 -4.29 -60.95 -34.86
C TRP A 22 -5.56 -61.26 -35.69
N ARG A 23 -5.78 -60.50 -36.78
CA ARG A 23 -5.81 -61.00 -38.19
C ARG A 23 -6.29 -59.92 -39.20
N GLY A 24 -5.52 -59.75 -40.28
CA GLY A 24 -6.07 -59.78 -41.64
C GLY A 24 -6.35 -58.47 -42.41
N ARG A 25 -5.59 -58.31 -43.51
CA ARG A 25 -5.86 -57.64 -44.80
C ARG A 25 -5.40 -56.18 -45.04
N CYS A 26 -4.59 -56.06 -46.10
CA CYS A 26 -4.21 -54.85 -46.83
C CYS A 26 -5.42 -54.10 -47.39
N LEU A 27 -5.33 -52.77 -47.52
CA LEU A 27 -5.55 -52.04 -48.79
C LEU A 27 -5.25 -50.53 -48.66
N SER A 28 -4.51 -50.04 -49.66
CA SER A 28 -4.55 -48.71 -50.28
C SER A 28 -4.08 -47.44 -49.55
N THR A 29 -3.57 -46.55 -50.40
CA THR A 29 -2.72 -45.37 -50.23
C THR A 29 -3.49 -44.06 -49.98
N GLU A 30 -2.72 -43.06 -49.52
CA GLU A 30 -2.92 -41.59 -49.57
C GLU A 30 -3.90 -40.91 -48.61
N SER A 31 -3.38 -39.92 -47.87
CA SER A 31 -3.94 -38.56 -47.86
C SER A 31 -2.92 -37.59 -47.28
N ASN A 32 -2.33 -36.77 -48.15
CA ASN A 32 -1.69 -35.50 -47.80
C ASN A 32 -2.71 -34.65 -47.04
N LYS A 33 -2.53 -34.47 -45.72
CA LYS A 33 -3.15 -33.34 -45.01
C LYS A 33 -2.06 -32.31 -44.76
N ILE A 34 -2.11 -31.28 -45.58
CA ILE A 34 -1.37 -30.03 -45.41
C ILE A 34 -1.82 -29.43 -44.08
N ASP A 35 -0.88 -29.17 -43.18
CA ASP A 35 -1.12 -28.46 -41.94
C ASP A 35 -1.69 -27.07 -42.27
N GLU A 36 -2.99 -26.86 -42.02
CA GLU A 36 -3.56 -25.52 -42.09
C GLU A 36 -2.89 -24.65 -41.01
N PRO A 37 -2.39 -23.45 -41.35
CA PRO A 37 -1.78 -22.58 -40.36
C PRO A 37 -2.85 -22.12 -39.36
N LEU A 38 -2.61 -22.41 -38.08
CA LEU A 38 -3.41 -21.94 -36.96
C LEU A 38 -3.55 -20.41 -37.03
N LYS A 39 -4.75 -19.96 -37.34
CA LYS A 39 -5.12 -18.54 -37.32
C LYS A 39 -5.14 -18.08 -35.87
N VAL A 40 -4.07 -17.43 -35.44
CA VAL A 40 -4.02 -16.75 -34.14
C VAL A 40 -4.77 -15.43 -34.31
N GLU A 41 -6.02 -15.38 -33.83
CA GLU A 41 -6.69 -14.10 -33.62
C GLU A 41 -6.00 -13.37 -32.47
N GLU A 42 -5.42 -12.20 -32.77
CA GLU A 42 -4.92 -11.29 -31.73
C GLU A 42 -6.12 -10.84 -30.88
N ALA A 43 -6.11 -11.21 -29.61
CA ALA A 43 -7.12 -10.78 -28.66
C ALA A 43 -7.06 -9.26 -28.49
N GLU A 44 -8.21 -8.59 -28.58
CA GLU A 44 -8.30 -7.16 -28.34
C GLU A 44 -7.79 -6.82 -26.93
N PRO A 45 -7.02 -5.73 -26.76
CA PRO A 45 -6.51 -5.35 -25.46
C PRO A 45 -7.68 -4.98 -24.55
N LEU A 46 -7.98 -5.86 -23.58
CA LEU A 46 -8.91 -5.54 -22.51
C LEU A 46 -8.37 -4.32 -21.77
N ASN A 47 -9.12 -3.21 -21.80
CA ASN A 47 -8.84 -2.03 -20.99
C ASN A 47 -9.15 -2.36 -19.52
N VAL A 48 -8.21 -3.03 -18.87
CA VAL A 48 -8.30 -3.31 -17.43
C VAL A 48 -8.09 -1.98 -16.71
N PRO A 49 -9.06 -1.49 -15.92
CA PRO A 49 -8.84 -0.30 -15.10
C PRO A 49 -7.60 -0.53 -14.25
N PRO A 50 -6.70 0.46 -14.11
CA PRO A 50 -5.58 0.32 -13.20
C PRO A 50 -6.12 -0.07 -11.82
N PRO A 51 -5.42 -0.95 -11.08
CA PRO A 51 -5.83 -1.33 -9.74
C PRO A 51 -6.07 -0.05 -8.92
N PRO A 52 -7.12 0.00 -8.07
CA PRO A 52 -7.43 1.20 -7.32
C PRO A 52 -6.19 1.66 -6.59
N THR A 53 -5.75 2.88 -6.89
CA THR A 53 -4.54 3.45 -6.31
C THR A 53 -4.75 3.54 -4.81
N GLU A 54 -4.09 2.67 -4.03
CA GLU A 54 -4.16 2.73 -2.58
C GLU A 54 -3.71 4.14 -2.14
N LYS A 55 -4.59 4.83 -1.39
CA LYS A 55 -4.30 6.16 -0.86
C LYS A 55 -3.72 6.03 0.55
N LEU A 56 -2.49 6.52 0.72
CA LEU A 56 -1.77 6.57 1.98
C LEU A 56 -1.81 7.99 2.55
N LEU A 57 -2.27 8.12 3.80
CA LEU A 57 -2.13 9.37 4.57
C LEU A 57 -0.92 9.26 5.51
N VAL A 58 0.03 10.20 5.38
CA VAL A 58 1.19 10.29 6.27
C VAL A 58 1.00 11.45 7.24
N LEU A 59 0.83 11.16 8.53
CA LEU A 59 0.76 12.21 9.56
C LEU A 59 2.18 12.67 9.89
N GLY A 60 2.45 13.96 9.74
CA GLY A 60 3.81 14.48 9.86
C GLY A 60 4.69 14.21 8.62
N GLY A 61 4.09 14.09 7.43
CA GLY A 61 4.80 13.80 6.18
C GLY A 61 5.81 14.87 5.72
N SER A 62 5.77 16.08 6.28
CA SER A 62 6.78 17.12 6.01
C SER A 62 8.01 17.04 6.93
N GLY A 63 8.01 16.13 7.90
CA GLY A 63 9.11 15.92 8.84
C GLY A 63 10.22 15.00 8.32
N PHE A 64 11.20 14.73 9.19
CA PHE A 64 12.39 13.94 8.85
C PHE A 64 12.04 12.54 8.33
N VAL A 65 11.34 11.72 9.12
CA VAL A 65 10.96 10.35 8.73
C VAL A 65 9.81 10.36 7.71
N GLY A 66 8.80 11.19 7.96
CA GLY A 66 7.59 11.24 7.14
C GLY A 66 7.85 11.59 5.67
N SER A 67 8.80 12.48 5.38
CA SER A 67 9.13 12.86 4.01
C SER A 67 9.71 11.72 3.19
N HIS A 68 10.55 10.88 3.80
CA HIS A 68 11.10 9.69 3.16
C HIS A 68 10.02 8.64 2.89
N ILE A 69 9.07 8.48 3.81
CA ILE A 69 7.90 7.60 3.62
C ILE A 69 7.03 8.10 2.48
N CYS A 70 6.74 9.40 2.42
CA CYS A 70 5.98 9.98 1.31
C CYS A 70 6.65 9.71 -0.05
N LYS A 71 7.97 9.95 -0.14
CA LYS A 71 8.76 9.73 -1.35
C LYS A 71 8.71 8.26 -1.78
N GLU A 72 8.93 7.34 -0.84
CA GLU A 72 8.93 5.91 -1.14
C GLU A 72 7.54 5.38 -1.50
N ALA A 73 6.48 5.85 -0.83
CA ALA A 73 5.11 5.49 -1.17
C ALA A 73 4.74 5.94 -2.59
N LEU A 74 5.13 7.16 -2.99
CA LEU A 74 4.97 7.62 -4.37
C LEU A 74 5.72 6.75 -5.38
N ASN A 75 6.95 6.34 -5.07
CA ASN A 75 7.74 5.45 -5.93
C ASN A 75 7.08 4.08 -6.13
N ARG A 76 6.31 3.62 -5.13
CA ARG A 76 5.54 2.37 -5.18
C ARG A 76 4.17 2.51 -5.84
N GLY A 77 3.83 3.71 -6.33
CA GLY A 77 2.59 3.97 -7.04
C GLY A 77 1.39 4.26 -6.14
N PHE A 78 1.59 4.58 -4.86
CA PHE A 78 0.52 5.03 -3.98
C PHE A 78 0.11 6.47 -4.30
N SER A 79 -1.16 6.79 -4.07
CA SER A 79 -1.60 8.18 -3.95
C SER A 79 -1.28 8.63 -2.53
N VAL A 80 -0.55 9.73 -2.36
CA VAL A 80 -0.07 10.15 -1.04
C VAL A 80 -0.67 11.48 -0.65
N SER A 81 -1.24 11.53 0.55
CA SER A 81 -1.58 12.77 1.24
C SER A 81 -0.82 12.86 2.56
N SER A 82 -0.66 14.08 3.06
CA SER A 82 -0.03 14.33 4.36
C SER A 82 -0.81 15.39 5.11
N LEU A 83 -0.95 15.20 6.42
CA LEU A 83 -1.56 16.17 7.33
C LEU A 83 -0.51 16.72 8.29
N SER A 84 -0.40 18.05 8.36
CA SER A 84 0.50 18.74 9.28
C SER A 84 -0.10 20.07 9.74
N ARG A 85 0.40 20.60 10.87
CA ARG A 85 -0.11 21.86 11.45
C ARG A 85 0.04 23.07 10.52
N SER A 86 1.12 23.13 9.76
CA SER A 86 1.39 24.24 8.85
C SER A 86 0.77 24.02 7.46
N GLY A 87 0.50 22.78 7.05
CA GLY A 87 0.20 22.43 5.66
C GLY A 87 1.37 22.62 4.69
N ASN A 88 2.42 23.32 5.14
CA ASN A 88 3.61 23.62 4.35
C ASN A 88 4.62 22.48 4.40
N TYR A 89 5.40 22.38 3.33
CA TYR A 89 6.57 21.54 3.20
C TYR A 89 7.74 22.41 2.72
N SER A 90 8.95 22.17 3.24
CA SER A 90 10.18 22.87 2.81
C SER A 90 10.97 22.07 1.78
N ILE A 91 10.41 20.95 1.33
CA ILE A 91 11.05 20.01 0.41
C ILE A 91 10.99 20.60 -1.01
N GLN A 92 12.16 20.83 -1.61
CA GLN A 92 12.26 21.43 -2.94
C GLN A 92 12.24 20.40 -4.08
N ASP A 93 12.33 19.11 -3.76
CA ASP A 93 12.32 18.05 -4.76
C ASP A 93 10.96 18.00 -5.51
N PRO A 94 10.96 17.77 -6.85
CA PRO A 94 9.73 17.76 -7.66
C PRO A 94 8.67 16.73 -7.24
N TRP A 95 9.07 15.65 -6.55
CA TRP A 95 8.13 14.64 -6.06
C TRP A 95 7.16 15.19 -5.01
N ALA A 96 7.56 16.23 -4.25
CA ALA A 96 6.72 16.81 -3.20
C ALA A 96 5.43 17.43 -3.76
N ASN A 97 5.45 17.87 -5.03
CA ASN A 97 4.28 18.37 -5.75
C ASN A 97 3.22 17.28 -6.02
N LYS A 98 3.59 16.01 -5.90
CA LYS A 98 2.69 14.86 -6.08
C LYS A 98 2.00 14.44 -4.78
N VAL A 99 2.37 15.04 -3.64
CA VAL A 99 1.72 14.81 -2.35
C VAL A 99 0.61 15.84 -2.16
N GLN A 100 -0.56 15.38 -1.72
CA GLN A 100 -1.63 16.27 -1.29
C GLN A 100 -1.38 16.73 0.15
N TRP A 101 -0.96 17.99 0.33
CA TRP A 101 -0.67 18.56 1.64
C TRP A 101 -1.90 19.21 2.27
N HIS A 102 -2.31 18.69 3.42
CA HIS A 102 -3.41 19.21 4.22
C HIS A 102 -2.86 19.97 5.43
N GLN A 103 -3.41 21.16 5.67
CA GLN A 103 -3.22 21.87 6.92
C GLN A 103 -4.26 21.42 7.95
N GLY A 104 -3.82 21.10 9.16
CA GLY A 104 -4.73 20.81 10.26
C GLY A 104 -4.05 20.38 11.55
N ASP A 105 -4.84 20.32 12.61
CA ASP A 105 -4.41 19.85 13.93
C ASP A 105 -5.06 18.49 14.22
N LEU A 106 -4.24 17.51 14.58
CA LEU A 106 -4.69 16.15 14.90
C LEU A 106 -5.62 16.13 16.11
N LEU A 107 -5.51 17.11 17.00
CA LEU A 107 -6.38 17.26 18.15
C LEU A 107 -7.71 17.95 17.82
N SER A 108 -7.85 18.46 16.60
CA SER A 108 -9.09 19.08 16.12
C SER A 108 -9.87 18.11 15.24
N GLY A 109 -11.10 17.78 15.65
CA GLY A 109 -12.01 16.92 14.90
C GLY A 109 -12.25 17.37 13.45
N SER A 110 -12.24 18.69 13.19
CA SER A 110 -12.49 19.26 11.87
C SER A 110 -11.39 18.94 10.84
N SER A 111 -10.16 18.70 11.28
CA SER A 111 -9.01 18.46 10.38
C SER A 111 -9.04 17.08 9.71
N TRP A 112 -9.85 16.15 10.21
CA TRP A 112 -9.85 14.75 9.76
C TRP A 112 -10.73 14.50 8.53
N LYS A 113 -11.81 15.26 8.35
CA LYS A 113 -12.85 14.96 7.34
C LYS A 113 -12.27 14.89 5.92
N GLU A 114 -11.49 15.90 5.54
CA GLU A 114 -10.87 15.96 4.22
C GLU A 114 -9.64 15.06 4.11
N ALA A 115 -8.81 15.03 5.17
CA ALA A 115 -7.57 14.26 5.18
C ALA A 115 -7.81 12.75 5.05
N LEU A 116 -8.91 12.23 5.61
CA LEU A 116 -9.27 10.81 5.58
C LEU A 116 -10.08 10.40 4.34
N ASN A 117 -10.43 11.32 3.44
CA ASN A 117 -11.24 10.99 2.28
C ASN A 117 -10.52 10.01 1.33
N GLY A 118 -11.11 8.84 1.16
CA GLY A 118 -10.58 7.75 0.32
C GLY A 118 -9.30 7.10 0.85
N VAL A 119 -8.90 7.37 2.09
CA VAL A 119 -7.68 6.83 2.69
C VAL A 119 -7.84 5.33 2.99
N THR A 120 -6.84 4.54 2.59
CA THR A 120 -6.82 3.09 2.77
C THR A 120 -5.83 2.63 3.83
N ALA A 121 -4.79 3.44 4.07
CA ALA A 121 -3.78 3.22 5.10
C ALA A 121 -3.29 4.55 5.68
N ILE A 122 -2.88 4.53 6.94
CA ILE A 122 -2.28 5.68 7.62
C ILE A 122 -0.92 5.28 8.18
N VAL A 123 0.07 6.18 8.04
CA VAL A 123 1.34 6.07 8.75
C VAL A 123 1.52 7.32 9.61
N SER A 124 1.58 7.16 10.92
CA SER A 124 1.86 8.27 11.83
C SER A 124 3.34 8.38 12.16
N CYS A 125 3.95 9.49 11.73
CA CYS A 125 5.31 9.90 12.07
C CYS A 125 5.31 11.06 13.06
N VAL A 126 4.20 11.28 13.76
CA VAL A 126 4.01 12.42 14.64
C VAL A 126 4.82 12.23 15.91
N GLY A 127 5.71 13.18 16.15
CA GLY A 127 6.44 13.29 17.39
C GLY A 127 6.99 14.70 17.59
N GLY A 128 7.31 15.02 18.83
CA GLY A 128 7.82 16.34 19.19
C GLY A 128 8.51 16.34 20.55
N PHE A 129 9.43 17.28 20.71
CA PHE A 129 10.19 17.49 21.94
C PHE A 129 9.83 18.85 22.55
N GLY A 130 9.90 18.97 23.88
CA GLY A 130 9.54 20.19 24.59
C GLY A 130 9.30 19.92 26.07
N SER A 131 8.36 20.63 26.68
CA SER A 131 7.94 20.33 28.06
C SER A 131 7.35 18.92 28.15
N ASN A 132 7.38 18.32 29.35
CA ASN A 132 6.82 16.99 29.59
C ASN A 132 5.35 16.90 29.12
N SER A 133 4.52 17.89 29.49
CA SER A 133 3.11 17.96 29.08
C SER A 133 2.93 18.10 27.56
N TYR A 134 3.78 18.88 26.90
CA TYR A 134 3.76 19.01 25.45
C TYR A 134 4.14 17.70 24.76
N MET A 135 5.18 17.04 25.26
CA MET A 135 5.62 15.75 24.73
C MET A 135 4.53 14.68 24.90
N TYR A 136 3.87 14.60 26.06
CA TYR A 136 2.77 13.65 26.24
C TYR A 136 1.61 13.94 25.28
N LYS A 137 1.24 15.22 25.14
CA LYS A 137 0.16 15.66 24.26
C LYS A 137 0.43 15.28 22.80
N ILE A 138 1.64 15.53 22.29
CA ILE A 138 1.96 15.29 20.88
C ILE A 138 2.31 13.83 20.60
N ASN A 139 3.08 13.18 21.47
CA ASN A 139 3.53 11.80 21.22
C ASN A 139 2.45 10.77 21.60
N GLY A 140 1.57 11.10 22.55
CA GLY A 140 0.44 10.26 22.97
C GLY A 140 -0.90 10.74 22.43
N THR A 141 -1.46 11.80 23.02
CA THR A 141 -2.86 12.21 22.75
C THR A 141 -3.14 12.41 21.26
N ALA A 142 -2.27 13.10 20.52
CA ALA A 142 -2.47 13.32 19.09
C ALA A 142 -2.46 12.01 18.26
N ASN A 143 -1.64 11.03 18.66
CA ASN A 143 -1.59 9.73 18.00
C ASN A 143 -2.79 8.86 18.36
N ILE A 144 -3.25 8.90 19.62
CA ILE A 144 -4.50 8.24 20.05
C ILE A 144 -5.69 8.79 19.26
N THR A 145 -5.79 10.12 19.11
CA THR A 145 -6.84 10.73 18.28
C THR A 145 -6.75 10.26 16.83
N ALA A 146 -5.55 10.14 16.28
CA ALA A 146 -5.35 9.61 14.92
C ALA A 146 -5.82 8.17 14.77
N ILE A 147 -5.51 7.31 15.73
CA ILE A 147 -5.94 5.89 15.75
C ILE A 147 -7.47 5.82 15.77
N ARG A 148 -8.11 6.60 16.65
CA ARG A 148 -9.58 6.64 16.75
C ARG A 148 -10.22 7.17 15.47
N ALA A 149 -9.70 8.26 14.91
CA ALA A 149 -10.21 8.80 13.65
C ALA A 149 -10.08 7.79 12.49
N ALA A 150 -8.98 7.02 12.45
CA ALA A 150 -8.78 5.95 11.50
C ALA A 150 -9.85 4.84 11.66
N ALA A 151 -10.08 4.40 12.90
CA ALA A 151 -11.07 3.37 13.23
C ALA A 151 -12.49 3.82 12.87
N GLU A 152 -12.88 5.04 13.22
CA GLU A 152 -14.19 5.63 12.90
C GLU A 152 -14.43 5.72 11.38
N LYS A 153 -13.38 5.94 10.58
CA LYS A 153 -13.47 5.95 9.12
C LYS A 153 -13.32 4.57 8.48
N GLY A 154 -13.09 3.52 9.25
CA GLY A 154 -12.93 2.16 8.74
C GLY A 154 -11.62 1.93 7.98
N VAL A 155 -10.58 2.72 8.29
CA VAL A 155 -9.25 2.52 7.72
C VAL A 155 -8.65 1.25 8.30
N LYS A 156 -8.40 0.24 7.46
CA LYS A 156 -7.99 -1.10 7.91
C LYS A 156 -6.53 -1.23 8.31
N ARG A 157 -5.69 -0.26 7.94
CA ARG A 157 -4.23 -0.32 8.15
C ARG A 157 -3.75 0.97 8.79
N PHE A 158 -3.22 0.86 9.99
CA PHE A 158 -2.59 1.97 10.69
C PHE A 158 -1.19 1.55 11.13
N VAL A 159 -0.18 2.33 10.77
CA VAL A 159 1.21 2.12 11.17
C VAL A 159 1.61 3.27 12.08
N TYR A 160 2.13 2.93 13.25
CA TYR A 160 2.63 3.90 14.21
C TYR A 160 4.14 3.82 14.32
N VAL A 161 4.82 4.94 14.05
CA VAL A 161 6.26 5.05 14.29
C VAL A 161 6.50 5.43 15.75
N SER A 162 6.70 4.41 16.58
CA SER A 162 7.07 4.57 17.98
C SER A 162 8.58 4.77 18.15
N ALA A 163 9.04 4.77 19.40
CA ALA A 163 10.44 4.86 19.77
C ALA A 163 10.80 3.73 20.74
N ALA A 164 11.97 3.14 20.55
CA ALA A 164 12.48 2.17 21.51
C ALA A 164 12.80 2.86 22.84
N ASP A 165 12.40 2.23 23.93
CA ASP A 165 12.74 2.65 25.29
C ASP A 165 14.26 2.53 25.48
N CYS A 166 14.93 3.64 25.80
CA CYS A 166 16.36 3.66 26.13
C CYS A 166 16.61 4.19 27.54
N GLY A 167 16.03 3.51 28.53
CA GLY A 167 16.49 3.50 29.92
C GLY A 167 16.68 4.88 30.51
N VAL A 168 17.92 5.36 30.57
CA VAL A 168 18.29 6.67 31.17
C VAL A 168 17.57 7.85 30.51
N MET A 169 17.26 7.77 29.21
CA MET A 169 16.54 8.84 28.52
C MET A 169 15.07 8.93 28.93
N ASN A 170 14.49 7.89 29.53
CA ASN A 170 13.11 7.96 30.06
C ASN A 170 12.98 9.02 31.14
N TYR A 171 14.01 9.23 31.97
CA TYR A 171 13.93 10.24 33.03
C TYR A 171 13.95 11.67 32.49
N ILE A 172 14.67 11.88 31.38
CA ILE A 172 14.80 13.19 30.73
C ILE A 172 13.59 13.48 29.83
N LEU A 173 13.09 12.45 29.15
CA LEU A 173 12.02 12.54 28.14
C LEU A 173 10.76 11.79 28.59
N GLN A 174 10.44 11.84 29.88
CA GLN A 174 9.35 11.04 30.46
C GLN A 174 8.03 11.21 29.69
N GLY A 175 7.57 12.44 29.48
CA GLY A 175 6.34 12.70 28.75
C GLY A 175 6.36 12.21 27.29
N TYR A 176 7.53 12.12 26.66
CA TYR A 176 7.67 11.55 25.33
C TYR A 176 7.37 10.05 25.36
N TYR A 177 8.07 9.30 26.22
CA TYR A 177 7.92 7.85 26.32
C TYR A 177 6.57 7.43 26.89
N ASP A 178 6.06 8.14 27.89
CA ASP A 178 4.71 7.90 28.43
C ASP A 178 3.65 8.13 27.34
N GLY A 179 3.80 9.20 26.54
CA GLY A 179 2.93 9.44 25.39
C GLY A 179 3.01 8.33 24.36
N LYS A 180 4.22 7.91 23.96
CA LYS A 180 4.43 6.80 23.02
C LYS A 180 3.77 5.51 23.51
N ARG A 181 4.00 5.11 24.76
CA ARG A 181 3.39 3.91 25.39
C ARG A 181 1.86 3.98 25.43
N ALA A 182 1.31 5.16 25.75
CA ALA A 182 -0.14 5.34 25.76
C ALA A 182 -0.75 5.14 24.36
N ALA A 183 -0.09 5.64 23.31
CA ALA A 183 -0.53 5.43 21.94
C ALA A 183 -0.37 3.96 21.49
N GLU A 184 0.70 3.28 21.91
CA GLU A 184 0.89 1.85 21.64
C GLU A 184 -0.24 0.98 22.23
N THR A 185 -0.77 1.35 23.39
CA THR A 185 -1.85 0.62 24.07
C THR A 185 -3.20 0.75 23.37
N GLU A 186 -3.39 1.78 22.54
CA GLU A 186 -4.64 2.04 21.81
C GLU A 186 -4.71 1.31 20.46
N LEU A 187 -3.57 0.84 19.92
CA LEU A 187 -3.47 0.10 18.64
C LEU A 187 -4.03 -1.32 18.75
#